data_AF-A0A0M9EFN8-F1
#
_entry.id   AF-A0A0M9EFN8-F1
#
_cell.length_a   1.000
_cell.length_b   1.000
_cell.length_c   1.000
_cell.angle_alpha   90.00
_cell.angle_beta   90.00
_cell.angle_gamma   90.00
#
_symmetry.space_group_name_H-M   'P 1'
#
loop_
_entity.id
_entity.type
_entity.pdbx_description
1 polymer ?
#
loop_
_entity_poly.entity_id
_entity_poly.type
_entity_poly.pdbx_seq_one_letter_code
_entity_poly.pdbx_strand_id
1 'polypeptide(L)'
;MNDQDALTAAQEALKAWGVNAQPRLVKNRENIVFEAKDSEGGRAALRLHRPGYQSDNAIRSELWWSEALVAAGMVVPQAIRTTAGDVLATGGARVASLLTWLEGAPLGEGDVPLAMDPGRQETLHEALGAELARLHVASDAMTKPEDFTRSVLDADALLGETPSWGRFWENPSLKAEEAKLLLSARMALHEVIGNRTDEGDFGLIHGDALRENVLVDGNAVRLIDFDDGVFGFRMYELGVAMSQNWDQPNREDLATALLRGYGTVRPLPSGAAALLEAFTLMRGLASCGWVIGRYTDDHPAVRRYAERAIEMARRWLA
;
A
#
# COMPACT_ATOMS: atom_id res chain seq x y z
N MET A 1 -6.51 21.16 1.77
CA MET A 1 -7.87 21.47 1.27
C MET A 1 -8.82 21.04 2.36
N ASN A 2 -9.66 21.94 2.87
CA ASN A 2 -10.66 21.57 3.89
C ASN A 2 -11.79 20.75 3.25
N ASP A 3 -12.67 20.17 4.07
CA ASP A 3 -13.74 19.28 3.58
C ASP A 3 -14.73 19.98 2.64
N GLN A 4 -15.01 21.27 2.86
CA GLN A 4 -15.95 22.04 2.04
C GLN A 4 -15.38 22.35 0.65
N ASP A 5 -14.11 22.76 0.58
CA ASP A 5 -13.39 22.96 -0.67
C ASP A 5 -13.26 21.64 -1.43
N ALA A 6 -13.01 20.54 -0.71
CA ALA A 6 -12.90 19.21 -1.29
C ALA A 6 -14.22 18.73 -1.89
N LEU A 7 -15.34 18.95 -1.19
CA LEU A 7 -16.67 18.64 -1.71
C LEU A 7 -16.98 19.44 -2.98
N THR A 8 -16.62 20.72 -3.00
CA THR A 8 -16.81 21.59 -4.17
C THR A 8 -15.97 21.11 -5.35
N ALA A 9 -14.70 20.78 -5.12
CA ALA A 9 -13.81 20.21 -6.14
C ALA A 9 -14.32 18.86 -6.66
N ALA A 10 -14.86 18.00 -5.79
CA ALA A 10 -15.43 16.72 -6.15
C ALA A 10 -16.68 16.87 -7.04
N GLN A 11 -17.59 17.79 -6.69
CA GLN A 11 -18.77 18.08 -7.51
C GLN A 11 -18.41 18.60 -8.90
N GLU A 12 -17.40 19.47 -8.98
CA GLU A 12 -16.92 19.96 -10.28
C GLU A 12 -16.29 18.83 -11.11
N ALA A 13 -15.43 18.01 -10.50
CA ALA A 13 -14.77 16.90 -11.18
C ALA A 13 -15.78 15.89 -11.74
N LEU A 14 -16.85 15.57 -11.01
CA LEU A 14 -17.89 14.61 -11.42
C LEU A 14 -18.59 14.99 -12.74
N LYS A 15 -18.58 16.27 -13.12
CA LYS A 15 -19.12 16.71 -14.41
C LYS A 15 -18.39 16.09 -15.60
N ALA A 16 -17.11 15.74 -15.47
CA ALA A 16 -16.39 15.02 -16.51
C ALA A 16 -17.01 13.65 -16.82
N TRP A 17 -17.67 13.02 -15.85
CA TRP A 17 -18.42 11.78 -15.98
C TRP A 17 -19.92 11.99 -16.24
N GLY A 18 -20.36 13.23 -16.45
CA GLY A 18 -21.79 13.55 -16.63
C GLY A 18 -22.63 13.41 -15.36
N VAL A 19 -21.98 13.35 -14.19
CA VAL A 19 -22.65 13.14 -12.90
C VAL A 19 -22.82 14.48 -12.17
N ASN A 20 -24.06 14.79 -11.79
CA ASN A 20 -24.41 15.99 -11.01
C ASN A 20 -24.83 15.65 -9.56
N ALA A 21 -24.76 14.38 -9.17
CA ALA A 21 -25.13 13.95 -7.82
C ALA A 21 -24.11 14.45 -6.79
N GLN A 22 -24.59 14.81 -5.59
CA GLN A 22 -23.71 15.21 -4.50
C GLN A 22 -22.93 14.00 -3.97
N PRO A 23 -21.59 14.02 -4.00
CA PRO A 23 -20.78 12.95 -3.43
C PRO A 23 -20.74 13.06 -1.91
N ARG A 24 -20.49 11.93 -1.23
CA ARG A 24 -20.31 11.84 0.22
C ARG A 24 -18.84 11.63 0.53
N LEU A 25 -18.25 12.51 1.34
CA LEU A 25 -16.86 12.35 1.77
C LEU A 25 -16.69 11.04 2.55
N VAL A 26 -15.69 10.24 2.14
CA VAL A 26 -15.30 9.01 2.83
C VAL A 26 -14.05 9.26 3.65
N LYS A 27 -13.03 9.87 3.05
CA LYS A 27 -11.73 10.11 3.69
C LYS A 27 -11.06 11.34 3.08
N ASN A 28 -10.63 12.28 3.92
CA ASN A 28 -9.81 13.42 3.52
C ASN A 28 -8.40 13.26 4.12
N ARG A 29 -7.47 12.72 3.34
CA ARG A 29 -6.04 12.64 3.69
C ARG A 29 -5.21 13.17 2.52
N GLU A 30 -4.14 12.47 2.16
CA GLU A 30 -3.28 12.81 1.03
C GLU A 30 -4.10 12.83 -0.28
N ASN A 31 -4.69 11.68 -0.60
CA ASN A 31 -5.82 11.57 -1.51
C ASN A 31 -7.13 11.87 -0.78
N ILE A 32 -8.10 12.44 -1.50
CA ILE A 32 -9.45 12.68 -0.97
C ILE A 32 -10.39 11.74 -1.70
N VAL A 33 -11.06 10.88 -0.95
CA VAL A 33 -11.95 9.86 -1.49
C VAL A 33 -13.39 10.18 -1.11
N PHE A 34 -14.27 10.12 -2.10
CA PHE A 34 -15.71 10.27 -1.95
C PHE A 34 -16.43 9.04 -2.48
N GLU A 35 -17.53 8.69 -1.82
CA GLU A 35 -18.56 7.86 -2.43
C GLU A 35 -19.38 8.75 -3.36
N ALA A 36 -19.53 8.33 -4.61
CA ALA A 36 -20.25 9.03 -5.65
C ALA A 36 -21.17 8.07 -6.40
N LYS A 37 -21.89 8.62 -7.38
CA LYS A 37 -22.61 7.82 -8.38
C LYS A 37 -21.84 7.86 -9.70
N ASP A 38 -21.95 6.80 -10.48
CA ASP A 38 -21.61 6.83 -11.90
C ASP A 38 -22.77 7.39 -12.75
N SER A 39 -22.59 7.44 -14.08
CA SER A 39 -23.60 7.94 -15.01
C SER A 39 -24.88 7.07 -15.08
N GLU A 40 -24.80 5.81 -14.68
CA GLU A 40 -25.92 4.86 -14.64
C GLU A 40 -26.62 4.85 -13.27
N GLY A 41 -26.06 5.56 -12.29
CA GLY A 41 -26.56 5.65 -10.91
C GLY A 41 -26.01 4.58 -9.97
N GLY A 42 -25.05 3.78 -10.41
CA GLY A 42 -24.30 2.81 -9.60
C GLY A 42 -23.36 3.50 -8.60
N ARG A 43 -22.97 2.79 -7.53
CA ARG A 43 -21.99 3.31 -6.55
C ARG A 43 -20.60 3.33 -7.19
N ALA A 44 -19.90 4.44 -6.97
CA ALA A 44 -18.52 4.64 -7.42
C ALA A 44 -17.69 5.32 -6.34
N ALA A 45 -16.37 5.22 -6.44
CA ALA A 45 -15.42 5.94 -5.60
C ALA A 45 -14.72 7.02 -6.45
N LEU A 46 -14.96 8.28 -6.12
CA LEU A 46 -14.22 9.40 -6.70
C LEU A 46 -12.96 9.66 -5.87
N ARG A 47 -11.79 9.62 -6.52
CA ARG A 47 -10.51 9.95 -5.90
C ARG A 47 -9.99 11.26 -6.47
N LEU A 48 -9.80 12.26 -5.60
CA LEU A 48 -9.04 13.47 -5.90
C LEU A 48 -7.59 13.26 -5.49
N HIS A 49 -6.71 13.18 -6.47
CA HIS A 49 -5.31 12.80 -6.31
C HIS A 49 -4.50 13.87 -5.58
N ARG A 50 -3.51 13.43 -4.79
CA ARG A 50 -2.56 14.31 -4.10
C ARG A 50 -1.73 15.09 -5.13
N PRO A 51 -1.76 16.43 -5.10
CA PRO A 51 -0.93 17.24 -5.99
C PRO A 51 0.57 16.96 -5.81
N GLY A 52 1.27 16.73 -6.92
CA GLY A 52 2.73 16.57 -6.95
C GLY A 52 3.26 15.23 -6.44
N TYR A 53 2.38 14.27 -6.12
CA TYR A 53 2.80 12.92 -5.72
C TYR A 53 2.96 12.00 -6.94
N GLN A 54 1.86 11.66 -7.60
CA GLN A 54 1.89 10.94 -8.87
C GLN A 54 1.76 11.92 -10.04
N SER A 55 2.49 11.65 -11.12
CA SER A 55 2.24 12.29 -12.41
C SER A 55 1.00 11.71 -13.07
N ASP A 56 0.38 12.44 -13.99
CA ASP A 56 -0.78 11.96 -14.75
C ASP A 56 -0.48 10.60 -15.44
N ASN A 57 0.73 10.41 -15.97
CA ASN A 57 1.14 9.13 -16.57
C ASN A 57 1.26 8.00 -15.55
N ALA A 58 1.74 8.29 -14.34
CA ALA A 58 1.81 7.29 -13.27
C ALA A 58 0.41 6.88 -12.78
N ILE A 59 -0.51 7.83 -12.69
CA ILE A 59 -1.92 7.53 -12.38
C ILE A 59 -2.55 6.70 -13.51
N ARG A 60 -2.31 7.07 -14.78
CA ARG A 60 -2.80 6.27 -15.93
C ARG A 60 -2.25 4.84 -15.91
N SER A 61 -0.98 4.67 -15.51
CA SER A 61 -0.33 3.37 -15.37
C SER A 61 -0.96 2.54 -14.24
N GLU A 62 -1.29 3.16 -13.10
CA GLU A 62 -2.09 2.52 -12.04
C GLU A 62 -3.44 2.01 -12.58
N LEU A 63 -4.20 2.87 -13.24
CA LEU A 63 -5.55 2.56 -13.69
C LEU A 63 -5.54 1.50 -14.80
N TRP A 64 -4.58 1.57 -15.71
CA TRP A 64 -4.34 0.53 -16.71
C TRP A 64 -4.00 -0.81 -16.03
N TRP A 65 -3.14 -0.78 -15.01
CA TRP A 65 -2.75 -1.99 -14.30
C TRP A 65 -3.95 -2.65 -13.62
N SER A 66 -4.78 -1.86 -12.96
CA SER A 66 -6.01 -2.37 -12.33
C SER A 66 -6.96 -3.02 -13.34
N GLU A 67 -7.16 -2.41 -14.50
CA GLU A 67 -7.97 -3.00 -15.58
C GLU A 67 -7.37 -4.32 -16.09
N ALA A 68 -6.05 -4.38 -16.26
CA ALA A 68 -5.36 -5.59 -16.65
C ALA A 68 -5.48 -6.70 -15.59
N LEU A 69 -5.45 -6.35 -14.30
CA LEU A 69 -5.66 -7.31 -13.20
C LEU A 69 -7.07 -7.90 -13.23
N VAL A 70 -8.09 -7.08 -13.52
CA VAL A 70 -9.45 -7.62 -13.70
C VAL A 70 -9.57 -8.49 -14.94
N ALA A 71 -8.92 -8.13 -16.04
CA ALA A 71 -8.86 -8.98 -17.23
C ALA A 71 -8.19 -10.34 -16.94
N ALA A 72 -7.29 -10.39 -15.96
CA ALA A 72 -6.67 -11.61 -15.44
C ALA A 72 -7.54 -12.36 -14.40
N GLY A 73 -8.76 -11.88 -14.12
CA GLY A 73 -9.73 -12.52 -13.23
C GLY A 73 -9.72 -12.06 -11.78
N MET A 74 -8.94 -11.02 -11.43
CA MET A 74 -8.97 -10.44 -10.08
C MET A 74 -10.16 -9.50 -9.88
N VAL A 75 -10.53 -9.26 -8.62
CA VAL A 75 -11.59 -8.31 -8.26
C VAL A 75 -10.96 -7.09 -7.58
N VAL A 76 -10.63 -6.08 -8.39
CA VAL A 76 -9.98 -4.82 -7.97
C VAL A 76 -10.73 -3.61 -8.56
N PRO A 77 -10.56 -2.37 -8.04
CA PRO A 77 -11.29 -1.20 -8.53
C PRO A 77 -10.92 -0.83 -9.97
N GLN A 78 -11.89 -0.79 -10.89
CA GLN A 78 -11.66 -0.39 -12.29
C GLN A 78 -11.97 1.08 -12.51
N ALA A 79 -11.26 1.72 -13.43
CA ALA A 79 -11.55 3.10 -13.81
C ALA A 79 -12.83 3.19 -14.66
N ILE A 80 -13.73 4.07 -14.25
CA ILE A 80 -14.90 4.49 -15.02
C ILE A 80 -14.46 5.63 -15.92
N ARG A 81 -14.71 5.52 -17.22
CA ARG A 81 -14.29 6.52 -18.22
C ARG A 81 -15.14 7.79 -18.14
N THR A 82 -14.52 8.93 -18.39
CA THR A 82 -15.19 10.22 -18.57
C THR A 82 -16.07 10.20 -19.83
N THR A 83 -16.93 11.21 -20.00
CA THR A 83 -17.74 11.37 -21.22
C THR A 83 -16.90 11.58 -22.48
N ALA A 84 -15.65 12.01 -22.33
CA ALA A 84 -14.67 12.12 -23.42
C ALA A 84 -13.88 10.81 -23.68
N GLY A 85 -14.16 9.74 -22.91
CA GLY A 85 -13.49 8.45 -23.04
C GLY A 85 -12.14 8.36 -22.31
N ASP A 86 -11.78 9.35 -21.49
CA ASP A 86 -10.54 9.37 -20.70
C ASP A 86 -10.71 8.67 -19.33
N VAL A 87 -9.63 8.24 -18.69
CA VAL A 87 -9.58 7.63 -17.35
C VAL A 87 -9.44 8.69 -16.25
N LEU A 88 -9.00 9.90 -16.63
CA LEU A 88 -8.79 11.03 -15.73
C LEU A 88 -9.67 12.23 -16.11
N ALA A 89 -10.04 13.01 -15.11
CA ALA A 89 -10.47 14.39 -15.28
C ALA A 89 -9.34 15.32 -14.82
N THR A 90 -8.77 16.05 -15.78
CA THR A 90 -7.71 17.04 -15.57
C THR A 90 -8.24 18.47 -15.69
N GLY A 91 -7.54 19.44 -15.11
CA GLY A 91 -7.89 20.87 -15.21
C GLY A 91 -8.81 21.41 -14.09
N GLY A 92 -9.25 20.56 -13.18
CA GLY A 92 -9.89 20.96 -11.92
C GLY A 92 -8.88 21.34 -10.84
N ALA A 93 -9.36 21.56 -9.61
CA ALA A 93 -8.50 21.86 -8.45
C ALA A 93 -7.51 20.74 -8.13
N ARG A 94 -7.85 19.50 -8.49
CA ARG A 94 -6.99 18.30 -8.44
C ARG A 94 -7.32 17.42 -9.65
N VAL A 95 -6.36 16.62 -10.08
CA VAL A 95 -6.62 15.49 -10.99
C VAL A 95 -7.57 14.53 -10.28
N ALA A 96 -8.56 14.01 -11.00
CA ALA A 96 -9.54 13.08 -10.46
C ALA A 96 -9.65 11.81 -11.29
N SER A 97 -9.95 10.70 -10.63
CA SER A 97 -10.39 9.45 -11.24
C SER A 97 -11.66 8.96 -10.57
N LEU A 98 -12.52 8.28 -11.32
CA LEU A 98 -13.73 7.63 -10.80
C LEU A 98 -13.55 6.12 -10.95
N LEU A 99 -13.74 5.38 -9.85
CA LEU A 99 -13.51 3.94 -9.79
C LEU A 99 -14.80 3.19 -9.46
N THR A 100 -14.92 1.95 -9.92
CA THR A 100 -15.99 1.04 -9.48
C THR A 100 -15.93 0.84 -7.97
N TRP A 101 -17.08 0.81 -7.32
CA TRP A 101 -17.15 0.49 -5.90
C TRP A 101 -16.98 -1.01 -5.66
N LEU A 102 -16.11 -1.39 -4.72
CA LEU A 102 -16.00 -2.77 -4.25
C LEU A 102 -16.73 -2.93 -2.92
N GLU A 103 -17.57 -3.97 -2.84
CA GLU A 103 -18.19 -4.36 -1.58
C GLU A 103 -17.18 -5.07 -0.66
N GLY A 104 -17.42 -4.93 0.64
CA GLY A 104 -16.59 -5.49 1.71
C GLY A 104 -16.31 -4.47 2.80
N ALA A 105 -15.77 -4.96 3.91
CA ALA A 105 -15.26 -4.12 5.00
C ALA A 105 -13.75 -4.26 5.10
N PRO A 106 -12.99 -3.22 5.47
CA PRO A 106 -11.56 -3.35 5.71
C PRO A 106 -11.25 -4.48 6.71
N LEU A 107 -10.15 -5.22 6.47
CA LEU A 107 -9.67 -6.31 7.32
C LEU A 107 -9.46 -5.83 8.76
N GLY A 108 -9.04 -4.57 8.91
CA GLY A 108 -8.88 -3.89 10.18
C GLY A 108 -8.29 -2.50 9.97
N GLU A 109 -7.78 -1.93 11.06
CA GLU A 109 -7.07 -0.66 11.09
C GLU A 109 -5.70 -0.86 11.74
N GLY A 110 -4.71 -0.06 11.33
CA GLY A 110 -3.42 0.00 12.01
C GLY A 110 -3.56 0.41 13.47
N ASP A 111 -2.69 -0.11 14.35
CA ASP A 111 -2.72 0.13 15.80
C ASP A 111 -4.01 -0.33 16.53
N VAL A 112 -4.93 -1.01 15.83
CA VAL A 112 -6.14 -1.61 16.41
C VAL A 112 -6.01 -3.14 16.37
N PRO A 113 -6.20 -3.86 17.49
CA PRO A 113 -6.23 -5.31 17.48
C PRO A 113 -7.31 -5.87 16.55
N LEU A 114 -7.01 -6.97 15.87
CA LEU A 114 -8.02 -7.65 15.05
C LEU A 114 -9.12 -8.20 15.97
N ALA A 115 -10.36 -7.77 15.76
CA ALA A 115 -11.49 -8.07 16.64
C ALA A 115 -12.06 -9.50 16.48
N MET A 116 -11.66 -10.21 15.42
CA MET A 116 -12.12 -11.58 15.13
C MET A 116 -11.25 -12.64 15.81
N ASP A 117 -11.76 -13.87 15.91
CA ASP A 117 -11.03 -14.98 16.53
C ASP A 117 -9.74 -15.34 15.75
N PRO A 118 -8.72 -15.91 16.41
CA PRO A 118 -7.43 -16.20 15.76
C PRO A 118 -7.53 -17.06 14.50
N GLY A 119 -8.38 -18.10 14.49
CA GLY A 119 -8.54 -18.98 13.32
C GLY A 119 -9.13 -18.23 12.12
N ARG A 120 -10.03 -17.28 12.38
CA ARG A 120 -10.53 -16.37 11.35
C ARG A 120 -9.45 -15.43 10.83
N GLN A 121 -8.60 -14.89 11.70
CA GLN A 121 -7.49 -14.03 11.29
C GLN A 121 -6.53 -14.79 10.38
N GLU A 122 -6.13 -16.01 10.74
CA GLU A 122 -5.27 -16.87 9.93
C GLU A 122 -5.89 -17.18 8.56
N THR A 123 -7.19 -17.52 8.52
CA THR A 123 -7.90 -17.78 7.26
C THR A 123 -7.83 -16.59 6.31
N LEU A 124 -8.01 -15.36 6.83
CA LEU A 124 -7.94 -14.15 6.01
C LEU A 124 -6.52 -13.79 5.60
N HIS A 125 -5.50 -14.06 6.43
CA HIS A 125 -4.10 -13.86 6.06
C HIS A 125 -3.66 -14.86 4.99
N GLU A 126 -4.11 -16.12 5.06
CA GLU A 126 -3.91 -17.09 3.99
C GLU A 126 -4.57 -16.66 2.68
N ALA A 127 -5.82 -16.17 2.74
CA ALA A 127 -6.49 -15.62 1.57
C ALA A 127 -5.75 -14.40 0.98
N LEU A 128 -5.27 -13.49 1.83
CA LEU A 128 -4.47 -12.33 1.44
C LEU A 128 -3.16 -12.76 0.75
N GLY A 129 -2.47 -13.77 1.29
CA GLY A 129 -1.24 -14.29 0.70
C GLY A 129 -1.47 -14.82 -0.71
N ALA A 130 -2.55 -15.58 -0.89
CA ALA A 130 -2.94 -16.08 -2.22
C ALA A 130 -3.30 -14.94 -3.18
N GLU A 131 -4.00 -13.90 -2.71
CA GLU A 131 -4.39 -12.74 -3.53
C GLU A 131 -3.18 -11.91 -3.98
N LEU A 132 -2.20 -11.68 -3.09
CA LEU A 132 -0.94 -11.01 -3.42
C LEU A 132 -0.10 -11.81 -4.41
N ALA A 133 -0.07 -13.14 -4.29
CA ALA A 133 0.60 -14.00 -5.26
C ALA A 133 -0.08 -13.94 -6.64
N ARG A 134 -1.42 -13.91 -6.70
CA ARG A 134 -2.16 -13.72 -7.97
C ARG A 134 -1.86 -12.38 -8.60
N LEU A 135 -1.80 -11.30 -7.81
CA LEU A 135 -1.40 -9.97 -8.28
C LEU A 135 -0.01 -10.03 -8.92
N HIS A 136 0.97 -10.67 -8.28
CA HIS A 136 2.32 -10.80 -8.84
C HIS A 136 2.32 -11.60 -10.15
N VAL A 137 1.70 -12.78 -10.17
CA VAL A 137 1.63 -13.64 -11.38
C VAL A 137 0.95 -12.90 -12.54
N ALA A 138 -0.19 -12.26 -12.29
CA ALA A 138 -0.90 -11.50 -13.31
C ALA A 138 -0.03 -10.35 -13.84
N SER A 139 0.62 -9.60 -12.95
CA SER A 139 1.47 -8.46 -13.31
C SER A 139 2.71 -8.84 -14.13
N ASP A 140 3.27 -10.03 -13.86
CA ASP A 140 4.40 -10.58 -14.60
C ASP A 140 3.99 -11.04 -16.01
N ALA A 141 2.76 -11.55 -16.17
CA ALA A 141 2.22 -12.00 -17.47
C ALA A 141 1.84 -10.84 -18.42
N MET A 142 1.68 -9.63 -17.89
CA MET A 142 1.22 -8.46 -18.66
C MET A 142 2.32 -7.82 -19.50
N THR A 143 2.02 -7.61 -20.79
CA THR A 143 2.78 -6.67 -21.64
C THR A 143 2.32 -5.25 -21.33
N LYS A 144 3.20 -4.48 -20.68
CA LYS A 144 2.92 -3.10 -20.25
C LYS A 144 3.00 -2.16 -21.46
N PRO A 145 2.17 -1.10 -21.52
CA PRO A 145 2.27 -0.11 -22.58
C PRO A 145 3.61 0.63 -22.49
N GLU A 146 4.04 1.23 -23.60
CA GLU A 146 5.36 1.90 -23.72
C GLU A 146 5.54 3.03 -22.70
N ASP A 147 4.45 3.73 -22.36
CA ASP A 147 4.42 4.84 -21.41
C ASP A 147 4.12 4.40 -19.96
N PHE A 148 4.07 3.09 -19.68
CA PHE A 148 3.86 2.57 -18.34
C PHE A 148 4.95 3.03 -17.38
N THR A 149 4.56 3.84 -16.40
CA THR A 149 5.49 4.49 -15.48
C THR A 149 5.06 4.22 -14.04
N ARG A 150 5.94 3.57 -13.28
CA ARG A 150 5.83 3.42 -11.83
C ARG A 150 7.21 3.55 -11.20
N SER A 151 7.24 4.08 -9.98
CA SER A 151 8.48 4.21 -9.22
C SER A 151 9.09 2.83 -8.91
N VAL A 152 10.39 2.85 -8.63
CA VAL A 152 11.15 1.67 -8.22
C VAL A 152 11.45 1.80 -6.73
N LEU A 153 11.17 0.73 -5.98
CA LEU A 153 11.43 0.58 -4.56
C LEU A 153 12.41 -0.58 -4.34
N ASP A 154 13.63 -0.39 -4.81
CA ASP A 154 14.76 -1.31 -4.66
C ASP A 154 15.46 -1.15 -3.30
N ALA A 155 16.62 -1.81 -3.14
CA ALA A 155 17.39 -1.77 -1.91
C ALA A 155 17.86 -0.35 -1.55
N ASP A 156 18.25 0.46 -2.54
CA ASP A 156 18.68 1.84 -2.34
C ASP A 156 17.49 2.74 -1.99
N ALA A 157 16.34 2.52 -2.62
CA ALA A 157 15.10 3.23 -2.32
C ALA A 157 14.56 2.90 -0.90
N LEU A 158 14.85 1.72 -0.35
CA LEU A 158 14.44 1.33 1.00
C LEU A 158 15.48 1.69 2.07
N LEU A 159 16.76 1.46 1.79
CA LEU A 159 17.85 1.47 2.76
C LEU A 159 19.05 2.30 2.32
N GLY A 160 19.07 2.89 1.13
CA GLY A 160 20.18 3.72 0.64
C GLY A 160 20.35 5.01 1.42
N GLU A 161 21.18 5.92 0.93
CA GLU A 161 21.42 7.22 1.61
C GLU A 161 20.22 8.18 1.50
N THR A 162 19.38 8.00 0.50
CA THR A 162 18.17 8.80 0.25
C THR A 162 16.96 7.89 0.07
N PRO A 163 16.52 7.17 1.12
CA PRO A 163 15.38 6.27 1.01
C PRO A 163 14.10 7.04 0.66
N SER A 164 13.20 6.42 -0.12
CA SER A 164 12.02 7.05 -0.72
C SER A 164 11.06 7.64 0.30
N TRP A 165 11.06 7.13 1.53
CA TRP A 165 10.21 7.64 2.61
C TRP A 165 11.00 8.38 3.70
N GLY A 166 12.20 8.87 3.39
CA GLY A 166 12.97 9.70 4.30
C GLY A 166 13.91 8.92 5.20
N ARG A 167 14.98 9.60 5.61
CA ARG A 167 16.08 9.05 6.41
C ARG A 167 15.57 8.77 7.83
N PHE A 168 15.03 7.58 8.06
CA PHE A 168 14.36 7.21 9.32
C PHE A 168 15.23 7.37 10.56
N TRP A 169 16.57 7.32 10.41
CA TRP A 169 17.52 7.60 11.49
C TRP A 169 17.61 9.09 11.85
N GLU A 170 17.00 9.97 11.08
CA GLU A 170 16.87 11.42 11.32
C GLU A 170 15.48 11.80 11.84
N ASN A 171 14.65 10.82 12.23
CA ASN A 171 13.38 11.11 12.89
C ASN A 171 13.64 11.97 14.15
N PRO A 172 13.02 13.16 14.28
CA PRO A 172 13.41 14.16 15.26
C PRO A 172 13.09 13.77 16.71
N SER A 173 12.29 12.71 16.92
CA SER A 173 11.99 12.17 18.24
C SER A 173 13.01 11.14 18.75
N LEU A 174 13.99 10.74 17.92
CA LEU A 174 14.99 9.75 18.27
C LEU A 174 16.07 10.33 19.18
N LYS A 175 16.46 9.55 20.19
CA LYS A 175 17.71 9.75 20.92
C LYS A 175 18.87 9.20 20.10
N ALA A 176 20.09 9.68 20.39
CA ALA A 176 21.30 9.25 19.68
C ALA A 176 21.50 7.72 19.66
N GLU A 177 21.24 7.04 20.78
CA GLU A 177 21.36 5.58 20.86
C GLU A 177 20.25 4.84 20.09
N GLU A 178 19.06 5.42 19.99
CA GLU A 178 17.96 4.86 19.20
C GLU A 178 18.27 4.99 17.69
N ALA A 179 18.80 6.14 17.25
CA ALA A 179 19.26 6.31 15.88
C ALA A 179 20.39 5.33 15.52
N LYS A 180 21.35 5.11 16.41
CA LYS A 180 22.43 4.10 16.23
C LYS A 180 21.88 2.68 16.10
N LEU A 181 20.88 2.31 16.90
CA LEU A 181 20.20 1.01 16.77
C LEU A 181 19.56 0.86 15.38
N LEU A 182 18.79 1.87 14.92
CA LEU A 182 18.14 1.80 13.61
C LEU A 182 19.17 1.75 12.46
N LEU A 183 20.30 2.45 12.58
CA LEU A 183 21.42 2.35 11.64
C LEU A 183 22.09 0.97 11.66
N SER A 184 22.18 0.33 12.82
CA SER A 184 22.73 -1.03 12.93
C SER A 184 21.80 -2.04 12.26
N ALA A 185 20.49 -1.91 12.48
CA ALA A 185 19.47 -2.69 11.76
C ALA A 185 19.54 -2.46 10.25
N ARG A 186 19.68 -1.21 9.81
CA ARG A 186 19.87 -0.85 8.38
C ARG A 186 21.04 -1.60 7.75
N MET A 187 22.19 -1.63 8.42
CA MET A 187 23.39 -2.33 7.91
C MET A 187 23.17 -3.84 7.79
N ALA A 188 22.60 -4.47 8.82
CA ALA A 188 22.28 -5.89 8.78
C ALA A 188 21.23 -6.23 7.71
N LEU A 189 20.23 -5.36 7.49
CA LEU A 189 19.25 -5.52 6.41
C LEU A 189 19.88 -5.39 5.02
N HIS A 190 20.86 -4.50 4.84
CA HIS A 190 21.66 -4.43 3.61
C HIS A 190 22.39 -5.74 3.34
N GLU A 191 22.94 -6.41 4.35
CA GLU A 191 23.57 -7.73 4.18
C GLU A 191 22.54 -8.80 3.79
N VAL A 192 21.34 -8.77 4.38
CA VAL A 192 20.25 -9.71 4.04
C VAL A 192 19.78 -9.54 2.60
N ILE A 193 19.68 -8.30 2.11
CA ILE A 193 19.25 -8.00 0.74
C ILE A 193 20.40 -8.14 -0.27
N GLY A 194 21.57 -7.59 0.00
CA GLY A 194 22.73 -7.55 -0.90
C GLY A 194 23.29 -8.93 -1.24
N ASN A 195 23.12 -9.92 -0.35
CA ASN A 195 23.41 -11.32 -0.65
C ASN A 195 22.36 -11.98 -1.58
N ARG A 196 21.31 -11.25 -1.95
CA ARG A 196 20.15 -11.76 -2.70
C ARG A 196 19.74 -10.86 -3.87
N THR A 197 20.37 -9.71 -4.11
CA THR A 197 19.94 -8.76 -5.16
C THR A 197 20.10 -9.28 -6.58
N ASP A 198 21.04 -10.19 -6.83
CA ASP A 198 21.18 -10.87 -8.13
C ASP A 198 20.17 -12.03 -8.32
N GLU A 199 19.41 -12.38 -7.27
CA GLU A 199 18.41 -13.48 -7.23
C GLU A 199 17.05 -13.04 -6.64
N GLY A 200 16.88 -11.74 -6.42
CA GLY A 200 15.77 -11.17 -5.65
C GLY A 200 14.54 -11.08 -6.52
N ASP A 201 13.54 -11.87 -6.21
CA ASP A 201 12.25 -11.82 -6.88
C ASP A 201 11.62 -10.41 -6.82
N PHE A 202 11.62 -9.72 -7.97
CA PHE A 202 11.37 -8.29 -8.10
C PHE A 202 10.41 -7.99 -9.26
N GLY A 203 9.47 -7.08 -9.05
CA GLY A 203 8.57 -6.59 -10.10
C GLY A 203 7.42 -5.77 -9.52
N LEU A 204 6.32 -5.60 -10.27
CA LEU A 204 5.23 -4.71 -9.88
C LEU A 204 4.40 -5.22 -8.69
N ILE A 205 4.54 -4.59 -7.52
CA ILE A 205 3.86 -4.90 -6.25
C ILE A 205 2.79 -3.85 -5.93
N HIS A 206 1.86 -4.17 -5.02
CA HIS A 206 0.83 -3.21 -4.58
C HIS A 206 1.42 -2.07 -3.75
N GLY A 207 2.45 -2.35 -2.93
CA GLY A 207 3.21 -1.37 -2.15
C GLY A 207 2.53 -0.91 -0.86
N ASP A 208 1.22 -1.08 -0.74
CA ASP A 208 0.43 -0.63 0.41
C ASP A 208 -0.73 -1.57 0.80
N ALA A 209 -0.52 -2.89 0.81
CA ALA A 209 -1.50 -3.88 1.28
C ALA A 209 -1.67 -3.88 2.82
N LEU A 210 -1.88 -2.69 3.37
CA LEU A 210 -2.25 -2.45 4.77
C LEU A 210 -3.70 -2.88 5.02
N ARG A 211 -4.05 -3.16 6.28
CA ARG A 211 -5.36 -3.70 6.66
C ARG A 211 -6.53 -2.84 6.19
N GLU A 212 -6.35 -1.52 6.12
CA GLU A 212 -7.36 -0.58 5.62
C GLU A 212 -7.64 -0.72 4.12
N ASN A 213 -6.65 -1.21 3.37
CA ASN A 213 -6.68 -1.37 1.90
C ASN A 213 -6.96 -2.82 1.47
N VAL A 214 -7.27 -3.68 2.44
CA VAL A 214 -7.61 -5.09 2.24
C VAL A 214 -9.08 -5.27 2.63
N LEU A 215 -9.98 -5.35 1.64
CA LEU A 215 -11.41 -5.55 1.88
C LEU A 215 -11.74 -7.03 2.06
N VAL A 216 -12.60 -7.31 3.03
CA VAL A 216 -13.10 -8.64 3.37
C VAL A 216 -14.58 -8.74 3.05
N ASP A 217 -14.94 -9.75 2.26
CA ASP A 217 -16.31 -10.10 1.89
C ASP A 217 -16.47 -11.63 2.02
N GLY A 218 -17.08 -12.08 3.12
CA GLY A 218 -16.99 -13.50 3.49
C GLY A 218 -15.53 -13.94 3.62
N ASN A 219 -15.13 -15.04 2.98
CA ASN A 219 -13.72 -15.50 2.97
C ASN A 219 -12.87 -14.86 1.87
N ALA A 220 -13.47 -14.02 1.02
CA ALA A 220 -12.74 -13.36 -0.04
C ALA A 220 -12.00 -12.13 0.50
N VAL A 221 -10.79 -11.93 -0.01
CA VAL A 221 -9.97 -10.75 0.21
C VAL A 221 -9.82 -10.02 -1.12
N ARG A 222 -9.99 -8.70 -1.12
CA ARG A 222 -9.85 -7.83 -2.29
C ARG A 222 -8.93 -6.66 -1.95
N LEU A 223 -8.09 -6.26 -2.90
CA LEU A 223 -7.17 -5.14 -2.74
C LEU A 223 -7.81 -3.87 -3.28
N ILE A 224 -7.59 -2.75 -2.59
CA ILE A 224 -7.96 -1.40 -3.05
C ILE A 224 -6.76 -0.46 -2.87
N ASP A 225 -6.87 0.72 -3.49
CA ASP A 225 -5.88 1.81 -3.39
C ASP A 225 -4.48 1.44 -3.89
N PHE A 226 -4.38 1.32 -5.22
CA PHE A 226 -3.15 1.00 -5.91
C PHE A 226 -2.22 2.22 -6.08
N ASP A 227 -2.47 3.37 -5.45
CA ASP A 227 -1.72 4.62 -5.70
C ASP A 227 -0.21 4.44 -5.46
N ASP A 228 0.14 3.66 -4.44
CA ASP A 228 1.52 3.34 -4.04
C ASP A 228 2.13 2.12 -4.77
N GLY A 229 1.48 1.65 -5.83
CA GLY A 229 1.98 0.56 -6.67
C GLY A 229 3.34 0.91 -7.32
N VAL A 230 4.32 0.04 -7.12
CA VAL A 230 5.72 0.25 -7.51
C VAL A 230 6.37 -1.04 -7.99
N PHE A 231 7.49 -0.93 -8.69
CA PHE A 231 8.38 -2.06 -8.88
C PHE A 231 9.18 -2.30 -7.58
N GLY A 232 9.04 -3.47 -6.96
CA GLY A 232 9.65 -3.79 -5.67
C GLY A 232 9.84 -5.29 -5.46
N PHE A 233 10.47 -5.66 -4.34
CA PHE A 233 10.65 -7.06 -3.96
C PHE A 233 9.32 -7.72 -3.57
N ARG A 234 9.06 -8.96 -4.03
CA ARG A 234 7.78 -9.65 -3.72
C ARG A 234 7.62 -9.98 -2.24
N MET A 235 8.74 -10.28 -1.57
CA MET A 235 8.73 -10.48 -0.12
C MET A 235 8.57 -9.16 0.64
N TYR A 236 8.90 -8.02 0.04
CA TYR A 236 8.60 -6.71 0.63
C TYR A 236 7.09 -6.47 0.68
N GLU A 237 6.34 -6.82 -0.37
CA GLU A 237 4.87 -6.77 -0.36
C GLU A 237 4.26 -7.55 0.82
N LEU A 238 4.75 -8.77 1.07
CA LEU A 238 4.29 -9.57 2.22
C LEU A 238 4.69 -8.92 3.56
N GLY A 239 5.87 -8.29 3.61
CA GLY A 239 6.30 -7.50 4.77
C GLY A 239 5.41 -6.29 5.03
N VAL A 240 4.90 -5.63 3.97
CA VAL A 240 3.90 -4.55 4.10
C VAL A 240 2.62 -5.08 4.75
N ALA A 241 2.09 -6.20 4.28
CA ALA A 241 0.90 -6.83 4.87
C ALA A 241 1.10 -7.22 6.35
N MET A 242 2.32 -7.62 6.74
CA MET A 242 2.64 -7.96 8.13
C MET A 242 2.99 -6.74 9.00
N SER A 243 3.26 -5.57 8.42
CA SER A 243 3.76 -4.40 9.16
C SER A 243 2.77 -3.82 10.19
N GLN A 244 1.46 -3.99 9.98
CA GLN A 244 0.43 -3.64 10.96
C GLN A 244 0.04 -4.81 11.89
N ASN A 245 0.63 -5.99 11.67
CA ASN A 245 0.44 -7.18 12.49
C ASN A 245 1.62 -7.44 13.45
N TRP A 246 2.62 -6.55 13.48
CA TRP A 246 3.90 -6.72 14.19
C TRP A 246 3.77 -6.94 15.72
N ASP A 247 2.71 -6.41 16.32
CA ASP A 247 2.41 -6.45 17.75
C ASP A 247 1.27 -7.43 18.12
N GLN A 248 0.71 -8.14 17.13
CA GLN A 248 -0.34 -9.12 17.43
C GLN A 248 0.22 -10.28 18.24
N PRO A 249 -0.52 -10.79 19.24
CA PRO A 249 -0.09 -11.95 20.04
C PRO A 249 0.22 -13.19 19.18
N ASN A 250 -0.54 -13.41 18.10
CA ASN A 250 -0.43 -14.53 17.17
C ASN A 250 0.29 -14.15 15.85
N ARG A 251 1.13 -13.11 15.84
CA ARG A 251 1.81 -12.62 14.61
C ARG A 251 2.55 -13.71 13.83
N GLU A 252 3.11 -14.72 14.50
CA GLU A 252 3.85 -15.82 13.89
C GLU A 252 2.91 -16.78 13.13
N ASP A 253 1.72 -17.04 13.69
CA ASP A 253 0.67 -17.81 13.02
C ASP A 253 0.13 -17.05 11.80
N LEU A 254 -0.06 -15.73 11.93
CA LEU A 254 -0.48 -14.87 10.81
C LEU A 254 0.55 -14.84 9.68
N ALA A 255 1.84 -14.70 10.02
CA ALA A 255 2.94 -14.77 9.05
C ALA A 255 2.98 -16.11 8.33
N THR A 256 2.82 -17.21 9.09
CA THR A 256 2.79 -18.57 8.55
C THR A 256 1.60 -18.77 7.61
N ALA A 257 0.41 -18.29 8.00
CA ALA A 257 -0.78 -18.36 7.17
C ALA A 257 -0.63 -17.55 5.87
N LEU A 258 -0.11 -16.32 5.96
CA LEU A 258 0.18 -15.47 4.80
C LEU A 258 1.13 -16.16 3.81
N LEU A 259 2.24 -16.69 4.31
CA LEU A 259 3.20 -17.44 3.48
C LEU A 259 2.58 -18.70 2.87
N ARG A 260 1.83 -19.48 3.65
CA ARG A 260 1.13 -20.68 3.17
C ARG A 260 0.23 -20.33 1.99
N GLY A 261 -0.60 -19.29 2.13
CA GLY A 261 -1.48 -18.80 1.08
C GLY A 261 -0.74 -18.37 -0.18
N TYR A 262 0.30 -17.56 -0.02
CA TYR A 262 1.15 -17.14 -1.13
C TYR A 262 1.77 -18.33 -1.87
N GLY A 263 2.30 -19.29 -1.10
CA GLY A 263 2.92 -20.53 -1.58
C GLY A 263 2.00 -21.43 -2.40
N THR A 264 0.67 -21.30 -2.26
CA THR A 264 -0.29 -22.06 -3.07
C THR A 264 -0.34 -21.63 -4.53
N VAL A 265 0.06 -20.38 -4.82
CA VAL A 265 -0.02 -19.78 -6.16
C VAL A 265 1.37 -19.57 -6.75
N ARG A 266 2.33 -19.15 -5.92
CA ARG A 266 3.69 -18.83 -6.36
C ARG A 266 4.73 -19.42 -5.41
N PRO A 267 5.81 -20.06 -5.92
CA PRO A 267 6.86 -20.62 -5.06
C PRO A 267 7.46 -19.56 -4.14
N LEU A 268 7.69 -19.95 -2.88
CA LEU A 268 8.39 -19.12 -1.90
C LEU A 268 9.90 -19.33 -2.00
N PRO A 269 10.72 -18.29 -1.75
CA PRO A 269 12.17 -18.41 -1.69
C PRO A 269 12.61 -19.22 -0.47
N SER A 270 13.84 -19.75 -0.54
CA SER A 270 14.48 -20.37 0.62
C SER A 270 14.66 -19.35 1.76
N GLY A 271 14.23 -19.71 2.96
CA GLY A 271 14.24 -18.83 4.13
C GLY A 271 13.14 -17.75 4.11
N ALA A 272 12.01 -18.00 3.43
CA ALA A 272 10.91 -17.04 3.30
C ALA A 272 10.43 -16.44 4.64
N ALA A 273 10.38 -17.22 5.72
CA ALA A 273 10.00 -16.70 7.05
C ALA A 273 10.98 -15.62 7.55
N ALA A 274 12.29 -15.88 7.49
CA ALA A 274 13.31 -14.91 7.89
C ALA A 274 13.31 -13.67 6.97
N LEU A 275 13.08 -13.86 5.66
CA LEU A 275 12.94 -12.73 4.74
C LEU A 275 11.69 -11.89 5.05
N LEU A 276 10.56 -12.53 5.36
CA LEU A 276 9.34 -11.84 5.73
C LEU A 276 9.57 -10.95 6.95
N GLU A 277 10.23 -11.45 7.99
CA GLU A 277 10.58 -10.65 9.17
C GLU A 277 11.48 -9.46 8.83
N ALA A 278 12.53 -9.69 8.03
CA ALA A 278 13.44 -8.63 7.60
C ALA A 278 12.70 -7.54 6.81
N PHE A 279 11.87 -7.91 5.83
CA PHE A 279 11.08 -6.95 5.05
C PHE A 279 9.98 -6.27 5.87
N THR A 280 9.40 -6.95 6.85
CA THR A 280 8.45 -6.35 7.81
C THR A 280 9.15 -5.25 8.61
N LEU A 281 10.37 -5.51 9.09
CA LEU A 281 11.20 -4.48 9.74
C LEU A 281 11.50 -3.32 8.79
N MET A 282 11.87 -3.57 7.53
CA MET A 282 12.11 -2.51 6.55
C MET A 282 10.89 -1.60 6.39
N ARG A 283 9.67 -2.14 6.32
CA ARG A 283 8.45 -1.31 6.29
C ARG A 283 8.26 -0.51 7.59
N GLY A 284 8.65 -1.07 8.74
CA GLY A 284 8.67 -0.34 10.01
C GLY A 284 9.63 0.86 9.99
N LEU A 285 10.86 0.66 9.50
CA LEU A 285 11.86 1.73 9.33
C LEU A 285 11.37 2.80 8.35
N ALA A 286 10.87 2.38 7.19
CA ALA A 286 10.21 3.24 6.21
C ALA A 286 9.12 4.11 6.83
N SER A 287 8.24 3.54 7.66
CA SER A 287 7.16 4.27 8.33
C SER A 287 7.70 5.30 9.36
N CYS A 288 8.83 5.00 10.01
CA CYS A 288 9.54 5.94 10.89
C CYS A 288 10.12 7.14 10.13
N GLY A 289 10.59 6.92 8.89
CA GLY A 289 10.98 8.01 7.98
C GLY A 289 9.77 8.79 7.46
N TRP A 290 8.70 8.09 7.08
CA TRP A 290 7.55 8.65 6.37
C TRP A 290 6.90 9.83 7.11
N VAL A 291 6.89 9.78 8.45
CA VAL A 291 6.33 10.85 9.30
C VAL A 291 7.12 12.15 9.30
N ILE A 292 8.40 12.13 8.88
CA ILE A 292 9.27 13.31 8.84
C ILE A 292 8.71 14.32 7.83
N GLY A 293 8.50 15.56 8.28
CA GLY A 293 7.92 16.63 7.45
C GLY A 293 6.42 16.49 7.15
N ARG A 294 5.78 15.36 7.51
CA ARG A 294 4.32 15.19 7.46
C ARG A 294 3.63 15.67 8.72
N TYR A 295 4.33 15.57 9.85
CA TYR A 295 3.90 16.10 11.14
C TYR A 295 4.90 17.14 11.64
N THR A 296 4.47 17.98 12.57
CA THR A 296 5.41 18.78 13.37
C THR A 296 6.28 17.86 14.22
N ASP A 297 7.52 18.26 14.48
CA ASP A 297 8.51 17.42 15.18
C ASP A 297 8.04 16.93 16.56
N ASP A 298 7.20 17.71 17.23
CA ASP A 298 6.63 17.43 18.56
C ASP A 298 5.32 16.63 18.52
N HIS A 299 4.79 16.33 17.33
CA HIS A 299 3.53 15.60 17.20
C HIS A 299 3.68 14.15 17.70
N PRO A 300 2.74 13.62 18.53
CA PRO A 300 2.86 12.28 19.13
C PRO A 300 3.05 11.13 18.13
N ALA A 301 2.56 11.28 16.90
CA ALA A 301 2.78 10.29 15.85
C ALA A 301 4.26 10.10 15.52
N VAL A 302 5.07 11.16 15.52
CA VAL A 302 6.49 11.10 15.19
C VAL A 302 7.22 10.12 16.13
N ARG A 303 6.95 10.23 17.44
CA ARG A 303 7.49 9.31 18.44
C ARG A 303 6.91 7.91 18.34
N ARG A 304 5.60 7.77 18.12
CA ARG A 304 4.94 6.46 18.02
C ARG A 304 5.53 5.59 16.90
N TYR A 305 5.76 6.17 15.72
CA TYR A 305 6.38 5.44 14.61
C TYR A 305 7.85 5.11 14.86
N ALA A 306 8.59 6.00 15.55
CA ALA A 306 9.96 5.72 15.97
C ALA A 306 10.02 4.56 16.99
N GLU A 307 9.13 4.54 17.98
CA GLU A 307 9.06 3.47 18.99
C GLU A 307 8.75 2.11 18.38
N ARG A 308 7.82 2.07 17.42
CA ARG A 308 7.54 0.86 16.63
C ARG A 308 8.80 0.35 15.95
N ALA A 309 9.50 1.22 15.20
CA ALA A 309 10.73 0.85 14.50
C ALA A 309 11.82 0.36 15.46
N ILE A 310 11.98 1.01 16.62
CA ILE A 310 12.95 0.62 17.66
C ILE A 310 12.63 -0.78 18.19
N GLU A 311 11.38 -1.06 18.53
CA GLU A 311 10.98 -2.36 19.09
C GLU A 311 11.14 -3.49 18.07
N MET A 312 10.73 -3.24 16.83
CA MET A 312 10.94 -4.19 15.73
C MET A 312 12.43 -4.45 15.51
N ALA A 313 13.27 -3.42 15.50
CA ALA A 313 14.72 -3.55 15.32
C ALA A 313 15.38 -4.32 16.47
N ARG A 314 14.99 -4.06 17.73
CA ARG A 314 15.49 -4.81 18.89
C ARG A 314 15.14 -6.28 18.81
N ARG A 315 13.88 -6.59 18.47
CA ARG A 315 13.41 -7.97 18.35
C ARG A 315 14.15 -8.72 17.26
N TRP A 316 14.39 -8.08 16.12
CA TRP A 316 15.00 -8.71 14.95
C TRP A 316 16.53 -8.87 15.08
N LEU A 317 17.21 -7.99 15.82
CA LEU A 317 18.66 -8.07 16.06
C LEU A 317 19.05 -8.98 17.25
N ALA A 318 18.08 -9.40 18.07
CA ALA A 318 18.31 -10.25 19.25
C ALA A 318 18.56 -11.71 18.87
#